data_AF-A0A7S2UFU5-F1
#
_entry.id   AF-A0A7S2UFU5-F1
#
_cell.length_a   1.000
_cell.length_b   1.000
_cell.length_c   1.000
_cell.angle_alpha   90.00
_cell.angle_beta   90.00
_cell.angle_gamma   90.00
#
_symmetry.space_group_name_H-M   'P 1'
#
loop_
_entity.id
_entity.type
_entity.pdbx_description
1 polymer ?
#
loop_
_entity_poly.entity_id
_entity_poly.type
_entity_poly.pdbx_seq_one_letter_code
_entity_poly.pdbx_strand_id
1 'polypeptide(L)'
;APTAKGFFTEWNICFRGVEPMPHTVLYTSYMMRTVATRCHAEGLAVLLPCFWVYMHVGKCMLQLRKDLGDSVKRSPQFDAWIDMYAGDEFEKEVTDFIAMVDVAAKNADSDTYQKMEEHFLMSCKLEHMFWDQAQNLMKWPEMIKSLPN
;
A
#
# COMPACT_ATOMS: atom_id res chain seq x y z
N ALA A 1 13.05 -8.67 8.13
CA ALA A 1 11.99 -7.76 8.65
C ALA A 1 10.97 -8.44 9.58
N PRO A 2 10.37 -7.73 10.57
CA PRO A 2 9.24 -8.24 11.34
C PRO A 2 8.05 -8.47 10.41
N THR A 3 7.39 -9.63 10.53
CA THR A 3 6.15 -9.89 9.78
C THR A 3 4.99 -9.08 10.37
N ALA A 4 3.93 -8.81 9.59
CA ALA A 4 2.74 -8.11 10.10
C ALA A 4 2.14 -8.76 11.37
N LYS A 5 2.30 -10.07 11.57
CA LYS A 5 1.91 -10.79 12.80
C LYS A 5 2.74 -10.40 14.03
N GLY A 6 4.00 -10.00 13.84
CA GLY A 6 4.88 -9.47 14.89
C GLY A 6 4.31 -8.19 15.48
N PHE A 7 3.96 -7.22 14.64
CA PHE A 7 3.43 -5.93 15.08
C PHE A 7 2.10 -6.04 15.84
N PHE A 8 1.15 -6.87 15.39
CA PHE A 8 -0.13 -7.02 16.12
C PHE A 8 0.05 -7.59 17.53
N THR A 9 1.00 -8.51 17.69
CA THR A 9 1.31 -9.10 19.00
C THR A 9 2.06 -8.11 19.88
N GLU A 10 3.10 -7.46 19.33
CA GLU A 10 3.92 -6.48 20.03
C GLU A 10 3.13 -5.24 20.45
N TRP A 11 2.15 -4.82 19.64
CA TRP A 11 1.35 -3.63 19.90
C TRP A 11 0.01 -3.94 20.57
N ASN A 12 -0.23 -5.19 20.95
CA ASN A 12 -1.45 -5.64 21.62
C ASN A 12 -2.74 -5.28 20.86
N ILE A 13 -2.71 -5.43 19.53
CA ILE A 13 -3.84 -5.14 18.65
C ILE A 13 -4.65 -6.42 18.44
N CYS A 14 -5.91 -6.42 18.91
CA CYS A 14 -6.84 -7.50 18.64
C CYS A 14 -7.38 -7.39 17.20
N PHE A 15 -7.17 -8.42 16.39
CA PHE A 15 -7.66 -8.48 15.00
C PHE A 15 -8.89 -9.38 14.82
N ARG A 16 -9.42 -9.98 15.90
CA ARG A 16 -10.61 -10.85 15.82
C ARG A 16 -11.83 -10.01 15.47
N GLY A 17 -12.55 -10.42 14.43
CA GLY A 17 -13.77 -9.74 13.97
C GLY A 17 -13.51 -8.40 13.26
N VAL A 18 -12.26 -8.11 12.89
CA VAL A 18 -11.95 -6.93 12.07
C VAL A 18 -12.32 -7.23 10.62
N GLU A 19 -13.14 -6.36 10.05
CA GLU A 19 -13.52 -6.40 8.64
C GLU A 19 -12.69 -5.38 7.84
N PRO A 20 -12.33 -5.68 6.58
CA PRO A 20 -11.65 -4.72 5.72
C PRO A 20 -12.56 -3.52 5.45
N MET A 21 -11.98 -2.32 5.55
CA MET A 21 -12.66 -1.08 5.16
C MET A 21 -12.96 -1.08 3.64
N PRO A 22 -13.96 -0.29 3.17
CA PRO A 22 -14.40 -0.30 1.77
C PRO A 22 -13.27 -0.12 0.74
N HIS A 23 -12.35 0.83 0.94
CA HIS A 23 -11.26 1.03 -0.03
C HIS A 23 -10.22 -0.08 0.01
N THR A 24 -10.06 -0.78 1.14
CA THR A 24 -9.24 -2.01 1.22
C THR A 24 -9.81 -3.09 0.30
N VAL A 25 -11.13 -3.29 0.32
CA VAL A 25 -11.80 -4.25 -0.58
C VAL A 25 -11.69 -3.81 -2.03
N LEU A 26 -11.89 -2.53 -2.32
CA LEU A 26 -11.75 -1.98 -3.68
C LEU A 26 -10.33 -2.20 -4.22
N TYR A 27 -9.31 -1.83 -3.45
CA TYR A 27 -7.92 -1.93 -3.88
C TYR A 27 -7.52 -3.39 -4.12
N THR A 28 -7.75 -4.26 -3.14
CA THR A 28 -7.41 -5.68 -3.27
C THR A 28 -8.18 -6.35 -4.40
N SER A 29 -9.46 -6.01 -4.62
CA SER A 29 -10.24 -6.54 -5.74
C SER A 29 -9.71 -6.08 -7.10
N TYR A 30 -9.32 -4.81 -7.22
CA TYR A 30 -8.73 -4.27 -8.44
C TYR A 30 -7.43 -5.00 -8.78
N MET A 31 -6.52 -5.11 -7.81
CA MET A 31 -5.24 -5.78 -7.96
C MET A 31 -5.41 -7.26 -8.31
N MET A 32 -6.22 -8.00 -7.55
CA MET A 32 -6.48 -9.41 -7.78
C MET A 32 -7.08 -9.68 -9.16
N ARG A 33 -8.03 -8.83 -9.60
CA ARG A 33 -8.61 -8.94 -10.94
C ARG A 33 -7.54 -8.73 -12.01
N THR A 34 -6.69 -7.70 -11.89
CA THR A 34 -5.63 -7.44 -12.86
C THR A 34 -4.67 -8.62 -12.93
N VAL A 35 -4.16 -9.09 -11.80
CA VAL A 35 -3.24 -10.24 -11.74
C VAL A 35 -3.86 -11.52 -12.31
N ALA A 36 -5.14 -11.76 -12.07
CA ALA A 36 -5.83 -12.98 -12.53
C ALA A 36 -6.20 -12.97 -14.02
N THR A 37 -6.34 -11.78 -14.64
CA THR A 37 -6.95 -11.65 -15.98
C THR A 37 -6.06 -10.97 -17.02
N ARG A 38 -4.92 -10.41 -16.61
CA ARG A 38 -4.00 -9.67 -17.48
C ARG A 38 -2.65 -10.34 -17.59
N CYS A 39 -1.82 -9.83 -18.51
CA CYS A 39 -0.51 -10.40 -18.71
C CYS A 39 0.41 -10.13 -17.51
N HIS A 40 1.54 -10.85 -17.45
CA HIS A 40 2.49 -10.72 -16.35
C HIS A 40 3.00 -9.28 -16.16
N ALA A 41 3.26 -8.56 -17.26
CA ALA A 41 3.78 -7.20 -17.23
C ALA A 41 2.79 -6.22 -16.54
N GLU A 42 1.49 -6.31 -16.89
CA GLU A 42 0.43 -5.56 -16.22
C GLU A 42 0.28 -5.95 -14.74
N GLY A 43 0.44 -7.24 -14.43
CA GLY A 43 0.43 -7.77 -13.06
C GLY A 43 1.59 -7.24 -12.19
N LEU A 44 2.78 -7.04 -12.77
CA LEU A 44 3.90 -6.39 -12.07
C LEU A 44 3.60 -4.90 -11.86
N ALA A 45 3.09 -4.21 -12.88
CA ALA A 45 2.82 -2.78 -12.83
C ALA A 45 1.72 -2.41 -11.81
N VAL A 46 0.67 -3.23 -11.67
CA VAL A 46 -0.40 -2.99 -10.67
C VAL A 46 0.09 -3.14 -9.23
N LEU A 47 1.10 -3.99 -9.00
CA LEU A 47 1.61 -4.26 -7.66
C LEU A 47 2.71 -3.26 -7.26
N LEU A 48 3.51 -2.75 -8.20
CA LEU A 48 4.65 -1.89 -7.90
C LEU A 48 4.36 -0.70 -6.96
N PRO A 49 3.24 0.04 -7.08
CA PRO A 49 2.96 1.17 -6.20
C PRO A 49 2.90 0.83 -4.70
N CYS A 50 2.48 -0.38 -4.31
CA CYS A 50 2.42 -0.73 -2.89
C CYS A 50 3.80 -0.81 -2.23
N PHE A 51 4.85 -1.10 -3.01
CA PHE A 51 6.23 -1.06 -2.53
C PHE A 51 6.80 0.36 -2.64
N TRP A 52 6.67 0.96 -3.83
CA TRP A 52 7.35 2.21 -4.13
C TRP A 52 6.78 3.39 -3.33
N VAL A 53 5.45 3.51 -3.22
CA VAL A 53 4.81 4.59 -2.45
C VAL A 53 5.22 4.50 -0.98
N TYR A 54 5.20 3.30 -0.39
CA TYR A 54 5.61 3.10 1.01
C TYR A 54 7.08 3.46 1.24
N MET A 55 7.99 3.04 0.35
CA MET A 55 9.40 3.43 0.46
C MET A 55 9.57 4.95 0.39
N HIS A 56 8.90 5.60 -0.57
CA HIS A 56 8.98 7.06 -0.75
C HIS A 56 8.45 7.80 0.49
N VAL A 57 7.26 7.42 0.97
CA VAL A 57 6.66 8.02 2.18
C VAL A 57 7.55 7.77 3.39
N GLY A 58 8.07 6.55 3.56
CA GLY A 58 9.00 6.20 4.63
C GLY A 58 10.21 7.13 4.65
N LYS A 59 10.88 7.34 3.50
CA LYS A 59 12.01 8.26 3.38
C LYS A 59 11.65 9.71 3.70
N CYS A 60 10.51 10.19 3.23
CA CYS A 60 10.01 11.53 3.55
C CYS A 60 9.76 11.69 5.06
N MET A 61 9.15 10.70 5.70
CA MET A 61 8.90 10.70 7.14
C MET A 61 10.19 10.59 7.95
N LEU A 62 11.17 9.82 7.48
CA LEU A 62 12.50 9.76 8.09
C LEU A 62 13.20 11.13 8.08
N GLN A 63 13.11 11.85 6.96
CA GLN A 63 13.66 13.19 6.87
C GLN A 63 12.93 14.15 7.82
N LEU A 64 11.59 14.15 7.79
CA LEU A 64 10.78 14.98 8.67
C LEU A 64 11.07 14.70 10.15
N ARG A 65 11.27 13.43 10.53
CA ARG A 65 11.66 13.03 11.88
C ARG A 65 13.00 13.64 12.29
N LYS A 66 14.00 13.66 11.39
CA LYS A 66 15.31 14.27 11.65
C LYS A 66 15.18 15.79 11.83
N ASP A 67 14.38 16.44 10.99
CA ASP A 67 14.20 17.89 11.00
C ASP A 67 13.49 18.37 12.28
N LEU A 68 12.50 17.61 12.76
CA LEU A 68 11.77 17.92 13.98
C LEU A 68 12.56 17.57 15.26
N GLY A 69 13.42 16.55 15.22
CA GLY A 69 14.13 16.05 16.40
C GLY A 69 13.17 15.73 17.56
N ASP A 70 13.53 16.13 18.78
CA ASP A 70 12.74 15.90 19.99
C ASP A 70 11.59 16.90 20.19
N SER A 71 11.37 17.82 19.25
CA SER A 71 10.31 18.83 19.35
C SER A 71 8.89 18.23 19.27
N VAL A 72 8.76 17.01 18.73
CA VAL A 72 7.49 16.30 18.60
C VAL A 72 7.59 14.93 19.26
N LYS A 73 6.76 14.70 20.28
CA LYS A 73 6.62 13.39 20.91
C LYS A 73 5.80 12.47 19.99
N ARG A 74 6.41 11.37 19.56
CA ARG A 74 5.79 10.36 18.69
C ARG A 74 5.79 9.00 19.38
N SER A 75 4.80 8.18 19.05
CA SER A 75 4.70 6.82 19.56
C SER A 75 5.76 5.90 18.95
N PRO A 76 6.38 4.97 19.71
CA PRO A 76 7.40 4.06 19.18
C PRO A 76 6.96 3.25 17.95
N GLN A 77 5.66 2.98 17.81
CA GLN A 77 5.07 2.27 16.67
C GLN A 77 5.25 3.03 15.36
N PHE A 78 5.15 4.36 15.38
CA PHE A 78 5.38 5.16 14.19
C PHE A 78 6.87 5.22 13.84
N ASP A 79 7.77 5.21 14.82
CA ASP A 79 9.20 5.10 14.56
C ASP A 79 9.56 3.76 13.93
N ALA A 80 9.02 2.66 14.46
CA ALA A 80 9.21 1.34 13.86
C ALA A 80 8.66 1.25 12.42
N TRP A 81 7.52 1.88 12.15
CA TRP A 81 6.96 1.98 10.80
C TRP A 81 7.89 2.76 9.85
N ILE A 82 8.38 3.92 10.29
CA ILE A 82 9.32 4.75 9.51
C ILE A 82 10.61 3.97 9.24
N ASP A 83 11.18 3.33 10.26
CA ASP A 83 12.44 2.59 10.14
C ASP A 83 12.32 1.40 9.18
N MET A 84 11.17 0.72 9.19
CA MET A 84 10.90 -0.39 8.28
C MET A 84 10.85 0.08 6.83
N TYR A 85 10.03 1.08 6.50
CA TYR A 85 9.80 1.48 5.10
C TYR A 85 10.87 2.42 4.55
N ALA A 86 11.62 3.14 5.41
CA ALA A 86 12.75 3.96 5.01
C ALA A 86 14.09 3.20 5.02
N GLY A 87 14.11 1.97 5.52
CA GLY A 87 15.32 1.19 5.72
C GLY A 87 15.89 0.58 4.44
N ASP A 88 17.22 0.40 4.43
CA ASP A 88 17.98 -0.08 3.27
C ASP A 88 17.53 -1.47 2.78
N GLU A 89 17.07 -2.35 3.68
CA GLU A 89 16.56 -3.70 3.33
C GLU A 89 15.32 -3.58 2.43
N PHE A 90 14.36 -2.73 2.81
CA PHE A 90 13.14 -2.52 2.03
C PHE A 90 13.42 -1.75 0.74
N GLU A 91 14.30 -0.75 0.78
CA GLU A 91 14.74 -0.03 -0.43
C GLU A 91 15.35 -0.98 -1.47
N LYS A 92 16.16 -1.94 -1.03
CA LYS A 92 16.71 -2.96 -1.93
C LYS A 92 15.61 -3.79 -2.58
N GLU A 93 14.62 -4.27 -1.81
CA GLU A 93 13.49 -5.04 -2.35
C GLU A 93 12.68 -4.23 -3.38
N VAL A 94 12.41 -2.95 -3.08
CA VAL A 94 11.70 -2.04 -3.99
C VAL A 94 12.51 -1.82 -5.27
N THR A 95 13.82 -1.60 -5.16
CA THR A 95 14.71 -1.38 -6.31
C THR A 95 14.78 -2.60 -7.21
N ASP A 96 14.88 -3.80 -6.63
CA ASP A 96 14.85 -5.05 -7.37
C ASP A 96 13.52 -5.22 -8.10
N PHE A 97 12.40 -4.84 -7.48
CA PHE A 97 11.08 -4.89 -8.12
C PHE A 97 10.91 -3.86 -9.25
N ILE A 98 11.38 -2.62 -9.06
CA ILE A 98 11.41 -1.62 -10.14
C ILE A 98 12.18 -2.17 -11.35
N ALA A 99 13.35 -2.79 -11.13
CA ALA A 99 14.13 -3.37 -12.22
C ALA A 99 13.38 -4.49 -12.96
N MET A 100 12.60 -5.33 -12.26
CA MET A 100 11.75 -6.34 -12.91
C MET A 100 10.66 -5.71 -13.78
N VAL A 101 10.02 -4.65 -13.29
CA VAL A 101 8.98 -3.91 -14.04
C VAL A 101 9.59 -3.23 -15.26
N ASP A 102 10.78 -2.63 -15.13
CA ASP A 102 11.50 -2.01 -16.25
C ASP A 102 11.84 -3.02 -17.35
N VAL A 103 12.25 -4.24 -16.99
CA VAL A 103 12.50 -5.32 -17.95
C VAL A 103 11.20 -5.73 -18.66
N ALA A 104 10.10 -5.85 -17.92
CA ALA A 104 8.80 -6.16 -18.53
C ALA A 104 8.34 -5.04 -19.48
N ALA A 105 8.50 -3.78 -19.08
CA ALA A 105 8.11 -2.61 -19.86
C ALA A 105 8.91 -2.49 -21.16
N LYS A 106 10.22 -2.77 -21.14
CA LYS A 106 11.08 -2.75 -22.34
C LYS A 106 10.69 -3.79 -23.39
N ASN A 107 10.10 -4.90 -22.96
CA ASN A 107 9.68 -6.00 -23.83
C ASN A 107 8.20 -5.92 -24.22
N ALA A 108 7.44 -4.98 -23.67
CA ALA A 108 6.03 -4.79 -23.94
C ALA A 108 5.81 -4.11 -25.30
N ASP A 109 4.73 -4.47 -25.98
CA ASP A 109 4.22 -3.66 -27.08
C ASP A 109 3.58 -2.35 -26.57
N SER A 110 3.22 -1.46 -27.48
CA SER A 110 2.69 -0.14 -27.13
C SER A 110 1.40 -0.20 -26.32
N ASP A 111 0.52 -1.16 -26.62
CA ASP A 111 -0.77 -1.31 -25.90
C ASP A 111 -0.52 -1.82 -24.48
N THR A 112 0.30 -2.86 -24.33
CA THR A 112 0.68 -3.43 -23.04
C THR A 112 1.39 -2.40 -22.17
N TYR A 113 2.33 -1.64 -22.73
CA TYR A 113 3.01 -0.57 -21.99
C TYR A 113 2.03 0.50 -21.48
N GLN A 114 1.08 0.92 -22.33
CA GLN A 114 0.03 1.84 -21.93
C GLN A 114 -0.83 1.26 -20.78
N LYS A 115 -1.18 -0.03 -20.85
CA LYS A 115 -1.91 -0.70 -19.75
C LYS A 115 -1.11 -0.82 -18.46
N MET A 116 0.19 -1.05 -18.55
CA MET A 116 1.08 -1.00 -17.37
C MET A 116 1.02 0.37 -16.69
N GLU A 117 1.13 1.45 -17.47
CA GLU A 117 1.04 2.83 -16.94
C GLU A 117 -0.34 3.10 -16.31
N GLU A 118 -1.43 2.72 -16.96
CA GLU A 118 -2.79 2.84 -16.43
C GLU A 118 -2.95 2.11 -15.08
N HIS A 119 -2.44 0.88 -14.98
CA HIS A 119 -2.50 0.07 -13.77
C HIS A 119 -1.65 0.63 -12.62
N PHE A 120 -0.46 1.13 -12.95
CA PHE A 120 0.41 1.81 -12.00
C PHE A 120 -0.27 3.07 -11.44
N LEU A 121 -0.76 3.95 -12.31
CA LEU A 121 -1.43 5.19 -11.90
C LEU A 121 -2.71 4.93 -11.11
N MET A 122 -3.50 3.92 -11.48
CA MET A 122 -4.68 3.56 -10.71
C MET A 122 -4.31 3.05 -9.31
N SER A 123 -3.26 2.25 -9.20
CA SER A 123 -2.83 1.73 -7.90
C SER A 123 -2.27 2.84 -7.00
N CYS A 124 -1.61 3.87 -7.55
CA CYS A 124 -1.27 5.08 -6.80
C CYS A 124 -2.51 5.83 -6.27
N LYS A 125 -3.59 5.93 -7.06
CA LYS A 125 -4.86 6.51 -6.59
C LYS A 125 -5.47 5.67 -5.47
N LEU A 126 -5.42 4.35 -5.59
CA LEU A 126 -5.92 3.42 -4.57
C LEU A 126 -5.10 3.47 -3.28
N GLU A 127 -3.78 3.66 -3.36
CA GLU A 127 -2.92 3.94 -2.20
C GLU A 127 -3.35 5.22 -1.48
N HIS A 128 -3.56 6.33 -2.21
CA HIS A 128 -4.09 7.55 -1.61
C HIS A 128 -5.44 7.33 -0.91
N MET A 129 -6.35 6.61 -1.56
CA MET A 129 -7.65 6.24 -0.99
C MET A 129 -7.51 5.32 0.24
N PHE A 130 -6.47 4.49 0.30
CA PHE A 130 -6.16 3.63 1.45
C PHE A 130 -5.71 4.45 2.68
N TRP A 131 -4.89 5.48 2.48
CA TRP A 131 -4.53 6.41 3.54
C TRP A 131 -5.72 7.26 4.00
N ASP A 132 -6.52 7.75 3.05
CA ASP A 132 -7.69 8.57 3.34
C ASP A 132 -8.74 7.82 4.17
N GLN A 133 -9.05 6.56 3.83
CA GLN A 133 -10.02 5.77 4.62
C GLN A 133 -9.56 5.56 6.06
N ALA A 134 -8.26 5.43 6.30
CA ALA A 134 -7.70 5.23 7.63
C ALA A 134 -7.77 6.51 8.46
N GLN A 135 -7.46 7.66 7.84
CA GLN A 135 -7.57 8.98 8.46
C GLN A 135 -9.03 9.32 8.82
N ASN A 136 -9.97 9.01 7.92
CA ASN A 136 -11.39 9.32 8.09
C ASN A 136 -12.19 8.23 8.82
N LEU A 137 -11.53 7.15 9.26
CA LEU A 137 -12.16 6.00 9.92
C LEU A 137 -13.38 5.49 9.15
N MET A 138 -13.22 5.33 7.82
CA MET A 138 -14.30 4.98 6.91
C MET A 138 -15.00 3.69 7.34
N LYS A 139 -16.33 3.66 7.21
CA LYS A 139 -17.16 2.51 7.52
C LYS A 139 -17.98 2.09 6.31
N TRP A 140 -18.42 0.84 6.32
CA TRP A 140 -19.48 0.38 5.44
C TRP A 140 -20.78 1.14 5.73
N PRO A 141 -21.62 1.39 4.71
CA PRO A 141 -22.95 1.94 4.93
C PRO A 141 -23.79 1.01 5.83
N GLU A 142 -24.53 1.60 6.77
CA GLU A 142 -25.50 0.84 7.55
C GLU A 142 -26.72 0.52 6.69
N MET A 143 -27.00 -0.78 6.51
CA MET A 143 -28.22 -1.22 5.83
C MET A 143 -29.36 -1.26 6.86
N ILE A 144 -30.37 -0.41 6.71
CA ILE A 144 -31.58 -0.44 7.56
C ILE A 144 -32.27 -1.79 7.37
N LYS A 145 -32.42 -2.56 8.44
CA LYS A 145 -33.02 -3.92 8.42
C LYS A 145 -34.56 -3.95 8.41
N SER A 146 -35.25 -2.82 8.33
CA SER A 146 -36.71 -2.78 8.29
C SER A 146 -37.22 -2.35 6.91
N LEU A 147 -37.78 -3.29 6.16
CA LEU A 147 -38.83 -2.96 5.21
C LEU A 147 -40.01 -2.43 6.04
N PRO A 148 -40.63 -1.28 5.68
CA PRO A 148 -41.89 -0.89 6.30
C PRO A 148 -42.93 -1.99 6.02
N ASN A 149 -43.56 -2.47 7.10
CA ASN A 149 -44.73 -3.36 7.03
C ASN A 149 -45.90 -2.67 6.33
#